data_AF-U1KUE0-F1
#
_entry.id   AF-U1KUE0-F1
#
_cell.length_a   1.000
_cell.length_b   1.000
_cell.length_c   1.000
_cell.angle_alpha   90.00
_cell.angle_beta   90.00
_cell.angle_gamma   90.00
#
_symmetry.space_group_name_H-M   'P 1'
#
loop_
_entity.id
_entity.type
_entity.pdbx_description
1 polymer ?
#
loop_
_entity_poly.entity_id
_entity_poly.type
_entity_poly.pdbx_seq_one_letter_code
_entity_poly.pdbx_strand_id
1 'polypeptide(L)'
;MIKLSKLAAVITLSTSSMAANAALTEAEQTALIDILSCLDRVHNTLVVTGCDVQVVNGLHGNNETNSKGNVILGYNRADSPYAQKTGSHNLVVGDFHQYTSVGSVVAGDSNNALAESVTVAGRFNSAKGFHSAVWGGESNTAEGLFSVILGGQENHTPDLHNFAVIAGGKRNTASNFFSMVLGGEQNIATGQSSVILGGTLNSTTGPSSSITGGVNNKATGELSAILGGEANQANGFTSTIGGGLKRAVHGRDNYQAGYFFSEK
;
A
#
# COMPACT_ATOMS: atom_id res chain seq x y z
N MET A 1 -33.85 -24.40 -27.46
CA MET A 1 -33.24 -24.12 -28.78
C MET A 1 -31.79 -23.59 -28.73
N ILE A 2 -31.12 -23.52 -27.56
CA ILE A 2 -29.78 -22.91 -27.42
C ILE A 2 -28.62 -23.93 -27.54
N LYS A 3 -28.91 -25.25 -27.55
CA LYS A 3 -27.87 -26.30 -27.65
C LYS A 3 -27.25 -26.47 -29.04
N LEU A 4 -27.86 -25.96 -30.11
CA LEU A 4 -27.33 -26.13 -31.49
C LEU A 4 -26.28 -25.08 -31.90
N SER A 5 -26.27 -23.89 -31.30
CA SER A 5 -25.33 -22.83 -31.71
C SER A 5 -23.90 -23.06 -31.20
N LYS A 6 -23.73 -23.68 -30.02
CA LYS A 6 -22.41 -24.09 -29.52
C LYS A 6 -21.81 -25.25 -30.32
N LEU A 7 -22.65 -26.14 -30.87
CA LEU A 7 -22.21 -27.24 -31.74
C LEU A 7 -21.74 -26.74 -33.12
N ALA A 8 -22.37 -25.69 -33.65
CA ALA A 8 -21.99 -25.10 -34.94
C ALA A 8 -20.59 -24.44 -34.91
N ALA A 9 -20.20 -23.84 -33.77
CA ALA A 9 -18.87 -23.25 -33.61
C ALA A 9 -17.74 -24.29 -33.59
N VAL A 10 -18.01 -25.50 -33.05
CA VAL A 10 -17.09 -26.64 -33.07
C VAL A 10 -16.99 -27.25 -34.48
N ILE A 11 -18.07 -27.21 -35.26
CA ILE A 11 -18.12 -27.74 -36.64
C ILE A 11 -17.45 -26.81 -37.66
N THR A 12 -17.36 -25.49 -37.41
CA THR A 12 -16.64 -24.56 -38.33
C THR A 12 -15.11 -24.60 -38.23
N LEU A 13 -14.54 -25.43 -37.35
CA LEU A 13 -13.08 -25.65 -37.25
C LEU A 13 -12.57 -26.75 -38.21
N SER A 14 -13.41 -27.35 -39.06
CA SER A 14 -13.05 -28.57 -39.81
C SER A 14 -13.08 -28.48 -41.34
N THR A 15 -12.61 -27.39 -41.96
CA THR A 15 -12.37 -27.40 -43.43
C THR A 15 -11.03 -26.86 -43.91
N SER A 16 -10.05 -26.60 -43.03
CA SER A 16 -8.69 -26.21 -43.47
C SER A 16 -7.52 -26.89 -42.75
N SER A 17 -7.75 -27.92 -41.93
CA SER A 17 -6.65 -28.65 -41.25
C SER A 17 -6.83 -30.18 -41.23
N MET A 18 -7.43 -30.77 -42.26
CA MET A 18 -7.60 -32.23 -42.40
C MET A 18 -6.30 -32.99 -42.79
N ALA A 19 -5.15 -32.53 -42.32
CA ALA A 19 -3.89 -33.25 -42.46
C ALA A 19 -3.05 -33.13 -41.18
N ALA A 20 -3.64 -33.51 -40.02
CA ALA A 20 -2.93 -33.95 -38.80
C ALA A 20 -3.82 -34.15 -37.54
N ASN A 21 -5.13 -33.90 -37.55
CA ASN A 21 -5.92 -33.94 -36.30
C ASN A 21 -6.67 -35.26 -36.10
N ALA A 22 -6.28 -36.03 -35.09
CA ALA A 22 -7.18 -36.99 -34.46
C ALA A 22 -8.39 -36.21 -33.90
N ALA A 23 -9.61 -36.57 -34.32
CA ALA A 23 -10.82 -35.98 -33.76
C ALA A 23 -10.94 -36.36 -32.28
N LEU A 24 -11.28 -35.39 -31.42
CA LEU A 24 -11.59 -35.65 -30.01
C LEU A 24 -12.71 -36.68 -29.92
N THR A 25 -12.54 -37.68 -29.06
CA THR A 25 -13.56 -38.66 -28.71
C THR A 25 -14.79 -37.99 -28.09
N GLU A 26 -15.95 -38.65 -28.14
CA GLU A 26 -17.19 -38.12 -27.53
C GLU A 26 -17.03 -37.87 -26.02
N ALA A 27 -16.24 -38.69 -25.34
CA ALA A 27 -15.91 -38.52 -23.93
C ALA A 27 -15.12 -37.23 -23.67
N GLU A 28 -14.10 -36.95 -24.50
CA GLU A 28 -13.30 -35.72 -24.41
C GLU A 28 -14.15 -34.47 -24.71
N GLN A 29 -15.06 -34.54 -25.67
CA GLN A 29 -15.98 -33.44 -25.98
C GLN A 29 -16.93 -33.13 -24.82
N THR A 30 -17.48 -34.17 -24.18
CA THR A 30 -18.39 -34.01 -23.04
C THR A 30 -17.66 -33.40 -21.84
N ALA A 31 -16.45 -33.89 -21.53
CA ALA A 31 -15.63 -33.34 -20.45
C ALA A 31 -15.27 -31.86 -20.69
N LEU A 32 -14.95 -31.49 -21.92
CA LEU A 32 -14.64 -30.11 -22.27
C LEU A 32 -15.86 -29.19 -22.12
N ILE A 33 -17.04 -29.64 -22.55
CA ILE A 33 -18.30 -28.88 -22.38
C ILE A 33 -18.60 -28.63 -20.89
N ASP A 34 -18.34 -29.62 -20.05
CA ASP A 34 -18.56 -29.53 -18.60
C ASP A 34 -17.60 -28.51 -17.95
N ILE A 35 -16.30 -28.57 -18.27
CA ILE A 35 -15.29 -27.60 -17.79
C ILE A 35 -15.62 -26.18 -18.27
N LEU A 36 -16.07 -26.01 -19.50
CA LEU A 36 -16.40 -24.70 -20.08
C LEU A 36 -17.83 -24.24 -19.79
N SER A 37 -18.59 -24.98 -18.97
CA SER A 37 -20.02 -24.78 -18.77
C SER A 37 -20.38 -23.38 -18.28
N CYS A 38 -19.49 -22.74 -17.53
CA CYS A 38 -19.65 -21.39 -16.97
C CYS A 38 -18.90 -20.27 -17.71
N LEU A 39 -18.26 -20.55 -18.84
CA LEU A 39 -17.58 -19.55 -19.66
C LEU A 39 -18.44 -19.12 -20.85
N ASP A 40 -18.56 -17.81 -21.04
CA ASP A 40 -19.21 -17.20 -22.20
C ASP A 40 -18.38 -16.03 -22.76
N ARG A 41 -18.53 -15.72 -24.05
CA ARG A 41 -17.85 -14.59 -24.68
C ARG A 41 -18.87 -13.56 -25.17
N VAL A 42 -18.85 -12.38 -24.56
CA VAL A 42 -19.69 -11.24 -24.95
C VAL A 42 -18.81 -10.18 -25.60
N HIS A 43 -18.91 -10.04 -26.92
CA HIS A 43 -17.99 -9.23 -27.74
C HIS A 43 -16.51 -9.61 -27.51
N ASN A 44 -15.75 -8.74 -26.83
CA ASN A 44 -14.34 -8.90 -26.52
C ASN A 44 -14.09 -9.30 -25.05
N THR A 45 -15.14 -9.63 -24.30
CA THR A 45 -15.05 -9.96 -22.87
C THR A 45 -15.36 -11.44 -22.63
N LEU A 46 -14.46 -12.11 -21.90
CA LEU A 46 -14.73 -13.44 -21.34
C LEU A 46 -15.50 -13.26 -20.02
N VAL A 47 -16.68 -13.87 -19.92
CA VAL A 47 -17.59 -13.78 -18.78
C VAL A 47 -17.65 -15.15 -18.10
N VAL A 48 -17.46 -15.16 -16.79
CA VAL A 48 -17.60 -16.35 -15.93
C VAL A 48 -18.94 -16.22 -15.20
N THR A 49 -19.88 -17.14 -15.43
CA THR A 49 -21.24 -17.09 -14.84
C THR A 49 -21.49 -18.32 -13.99
N GLY A 50 -21.73 -18.12 -12.68
CA GLY A 50 -22.01 -19.22 -11.76
C GLY A 50 -20.79 -20.06 -11.35
N CYS A 51 -19.57 -19.56 -11.59
CA CYS A 51 -18.30 -20.15 -11.18
C CYS A 51 -17.38 -19.09 -10.56
N ASP A 52 -16.48 -19.54 -9.69
CA ASP A 52 -15.35 -18.74 -9.22
C ASP A 52 -14.12 -18.94 -10.12
N VAL A 53 -13.24 -17.93 -10.19
CA VAL A 53 -11.93 -18.04 -10.83
C VAL A 53 -10.87 -18.17 -9.75
N GLN A 54 -10.21 -19.32 -9.69
CA GLN A 54 -9.10 -19.57 -8.77
C GLN A 54 -7.81 -19.79 -9.57
N VAL A 55 -6.78 -19.00 -9.26
CA VAL A 55 -5.43 -19.18 -9.82
C VAL A 55 -4.52 -19.68 -8.70
N VAL A 56 -4.09 -20.94 -8.79
CA VAL A 56 -3.21 -21.57 -7.79
C VAL A 56 -1.77 -21.60 -8.26
N ASN A 57 -0.82 -21.52 -7.32
CA ASN A 57 0.61 -21.62 -7.60
C ASN A 57 1.08 -23.09 -7.81
N GLY A 58 0.22 -24.07 -7.49
CA GLY A 58 0.50 -25.51 -7.61
C GLY A 58 1.28 -26.10 -6.43
N LEU A 59 1.48 -25.35 -5.35
CA LEU A 59 2.05 -25.83 -4.08
C LEU A 59 0.94 -26.01 -3.04
N HIS A 60 1.20 -26.85 -2.04
CA HIS A 60 0.24 -27.10 -0.95
C HIS A 60 0.40 -26.06 0.15
N GLY A 61 -0.24 -24.90 0.01
CA GLY A 61 -0.25 -23.86 1.05
C GLY A 61 -0.49 -22.45 0.52
N ASN A 62 -0.56 -21.49 1.44
CA ASN A 62 -0.83 -20.08 1.17
C ASN A 62 0.41 -19.18 1.25
N ASN A 63 1.54 -19.72 1.74
CA ASN A 63 2.75 -18.93 2.05
C ASN A 63 3.93 -19.22 1.13
N GLU A 64 3.87 -20.32 0.38
CA GLU A 64 4.92 -20.70 -0.56
C GLU A 64 4.86 -19.86 -1.84
N THR A 65 6.03 -19.44 -2.31
CA THR A 65 6.17 -18.62 -3.51
C THR A 65 6.95 -19.37 -4.59
N ASN A 66 6.45 -19.38 -5.83
CA ASN A 66 7.15 -19.96 -6.98
C ASN A 66 6.93 -19.15 -8.28
N SER A 67 6.67 -17.84 -8.14
CA SER A 67 6.31 -16.91 -9.22
C SER A 67 4.97 -17.19 -9.93
N LYS A 68 4.23 -18.24 -9.55
CA LYS A 68 2.92 -18.60 -10.13
C LYS A 68 1.78 -18.27 -9.17
N GLY A 69 0.54 -18.44 -9.62
CA GLY A 69 -0.64 -18.15 -8.80
C GLY A 69 -1.01 -16.67 -8.74
N ASN A 70 -0.51 -15.85 -9.67
CA ASN A 70 -0.77 -14.40 -9.71
C ASN A 70 -1.82 -14.08 -10.78
N VAL A 71 -2.67 -13.09 -10.52
CA VAL A 71 -3.59 -12.50 -11.51
C VAL A 71 -2.97 -11.20 -12.01
N ILE A 72 -2.73 -11.11 -13.32
CA ILE A 72 -2.07 -9.97 -13.96
C ILE A 72 -3.08 -9.27 -14.87
N LEU A 73 -3.29 -7.96 -14.65
CA LEU A 73 -4.14 -7.12 -15.50
C LEU A 73 -3.26 -6.13 -16.27
N GLY A 74 -3.23 -6.28 -17.58
CA GLY A 74 -2.33 -5.52 -18.46
C GLY A 74 -0.99 -6.23 -18.65
N TYR A 75 0.07 -5.45 -18.89
CA TYR A 75 1.42 -5.98 -19.00
C TYR A 75 2.06 -6.11 -17.61
N ASN A 76 3.12 -6.92 -17.54
CA ASN A 76 3.92 -7.12 -16.33
C ASN A 76 5.41 -7.06 -16.70
N ARG A 77 5.81 -5.97 -17.34
CA ARG A 77 7.20 -5.72 -17.78
C ARG A 77 8.14 -5.60 -16.59
N ALA A 78 9.40 -5.88 -16.82
CA ALA A 78 10.48 -5.79 -15.83
C ALA A 78 11.56 -4.86 -16.37
N ASP A 79 12.08 -3.96 -15.53
CA ASP A 79 13.16 -3.04 -15.90
C ASP A 79 14.52 -3.75 -15.97
N SER A 80 14.60 -4.94 -15.37
CA SER A 80 15.79 -5.77 -15.32
C SER A 80 15.40 -7.23 -15.46
N PRO A 81 16.21 -8.07 -16.15
CA PRO A 81 16.03 -9.52 -16.16
C PRO A 81 16.11 -10.14 -14.75
N TYR A 82 16.61 -9.39 -13.75
CA TYR A 82 16.69 -9.78 -12.35
C TYR A 82 15.56 -9.21 -11.47
N ALA A 83 14.51 -8.62 -12.06
CA ALA A 83 13.38 -8.12 -11.28
C ALA A 83 12.77 -9.27 -10.44
N GLN A 84 12.74 -9.07 -9.12
CA GLN A 84 12.30 -10.07 -8.15
C GLN A 84 10.77 -10.20 -8.19
N LYS A 85 10.27 -10.99 -9.14
CA LYS A 85 8.87 -11.40 -9.29
C LYS A 85 8.68 -12.83 -8.81
N THR A 86 9.18 -13.10 -7.61
CA THR A 86 9.16 -14.45 -7.01
C THR A 86 7.84 -14.77 -6.31
N GLY A 87 7.05 -13.74 -5.99
CA GLY A 87 5.81 -13.87 -5.22
C GLY A 87 4.70 -14.65 -5.90
N SER A 88 3.76 -15.13 -5.09
CA SER A 88 2.58 -15.91 -5.49
C SER A 88 1.30 -15.31 -4.90
N HIS A 89 0.12 -15.69 -5.41
CA HIS A 89 -1.17 -15.23 -4.86
C HIS A 89 -1.37 -13.71 -4.89
N ASN A 90 -0.78 -13.01 -5.87
CA ASN A 90 -0.85 -11.55 -5.98
C ASN A 90 -1.82 -11.09 -7.07
N LEU A 91 -2.40 -9.91 -6.89
CA LEU A 91 -3.09 -9.14 -7.93
C LEU A 91 -2.16 -8.02 -8.41
N VAL A 92 -1.80 -8.05 -9.70
CA VAL A 92 -0.81 -7.15 -10.29
C VAL A 92 -1.44 -6.35 -11.43
N VAL A 93 -1.37 -5.02 -11.36
CA VAL A 93 -1.94 -4.09 -12.34
C VAL A 93 -0.91 -3.05 -12.77
N GLY A 94 -0.26 -3.27 -13.91
CA GLY A 94 0.77 -2.35 -14.42
C GLY A 94 2.18 -2.95 -14.41
N ASP A 95 3.15 -2.10 -14.73
CA ASP A 95 4.48 -2.52 -15.13
C ASP A 95 5.56 -2.23 -14.07
N PHE A 96 6.68 -2.92 -14.22
CA PHE A 96 7.92 -2.69 -13.46
C PHE A 96 7.83 -2.94 -11.95
N HIS A 97 6.75 -3.59 -11.51
CA HIS A 97 6.59 -4.01 -10.14
C HIS A 97 7.60 -5.09 -9.70
N GLN A 98 8.04 -5.03 -8.46
CA GLN A 98 8.67 -6.14 -7.76
C GLN A 98 7.69 -6.68 -6.72
N TYR A 99 7.54 -8.00 -6.65
CA TYR A 99 6.71 -8.66 -5.66
C TYR A 99 7.32 -10.01 -5.31
N THR A 100 7.67 -10.19 -4.04
CA THR A 100 8.50 -11.32 -3.60
C THR A 100 7.81 -12.25 -2.62
N SER A 101 6.60 -11.90 -2.18
CA SER A 101 5.86 -12.59 -1.14
C SER A 101 4.46 -13.00 -1.62
N VAL A 102 3.54 -13.26 -0.68
CA VAL A 102 2.18 -13.72 -0.95
C VAL A 102 1.11 -12.68 -0.66
N GLY A 103 -0.01 -12.73 -1.39
CA GLY A 103 -1.24 -12.02 -1.05
C GLY A 103 -1.20 -10.51 -1.25
N SER A 104 -0.31 -10.01 -2.10
CA SER A 104 -0.19 -8.57 -2.35
C SER A 104 -1.16 -8.06 -3.42
N VAL A 105 -1.57 -6.81 -3.27
CA VAL A 105 -2.24 -6.04 -4.32
C VAL A 105 -1.29 -4.93 -4.76
N VAL A 106 -0.86 -4.99 -6.02
CA VAL A 106 0.15 -4.10 -6.58
C VAL A 106 -0.39 -3.42 -7.82
N ALA A 107 -0.38 -2.09 -7.85
CA ALA A 107 -0.92 -1.33 -8.98
C ALA A 107 -0.07 -0.11 -9.35
N GLY A 108 -0.09 0.32 -10.61
CA GLY A 108 0.60 1.53 -11.08
C GLY A 108 1.92 1.22 -11.78
N ASP A 109 3.01 1.83 -11.33
CA ASP A 109 4.30 1.78 -12.03
C ASP A 109 5.48 1.66 -11.06
N SER A 110 6.37 0.70 -11.30
CA SER A 110 7.65 0.57 -10.56
C SER A 110 7.53 0.45 -9.01
N ASN A 111 6.45 -0.16 -8.51
CA ASN A 111 6.25 -0.39 -7.07
C ASN A 111 6.88 -1.69 -6.54
N ASN A 112 7.29 -1.70 -5.28
CA ASN A 112 7.91 -2.84 -4.59
C ASN A 112 7.00 -3.39 -3.46
N ALA A 113 6.46 -4.59 -3.62
CA ALA A 113 5.69 -5.34 -2.63
C ALA A 113 6.52 -6.48 -2.04
N LEU A 114 7.25 -6.22 -0.95
CA LEU A 114 8.33 -7.11 -0.50
C LEU A 114 7.98 -7.96 0.74
N ALA A 115 6.79 -7.81 1.30
CA ALA A 115 6.31 -8.56 2.46
C ALA A 115 4.92 -9.16 2.23
N GLU A 116 4.48 -10.01 3.16
CA GLU A 116 3.21 -10.71 3.06
C GLU A 116 2.02 -9.76 3.22
N SER A 117 0.98 -10.01 2.40
CA SER A 117 -0.31 -9.33 2.49
C SER A 117 -0.23 -7.80 2.43
N VAL A 118 0.67 -7.27 1.61
CA VAL A 118 0.83 -5.81 1.44
C VAL A 118 -0.05 -5.26 0.32
N THR A 119 -0.42 -3.99 0.42
CA THR A 119 -1.04 -3.24 -0.68
C THR A 119 -0.14 -2.09 -1.07
N VAL A 120 0.23 -1.97 -2.34
CA VAL A 120 1.07 -0.86 -2.83
C VAL A 120 0.60 -0.38 -4.20
N ALA A 121 0.26 0.90 -4.30
CA ALA A 121 -0.13 1.54 -5.54
C ALA A 121 0.62 2.86 -5.78
N GLY A 122 0.53 3.44 -6.98
CA GLY A 122 1.19 4.70 -7.34
C GLY A 122 2.48 4.49 -8.14
N ARG A 123 3.50 5.31 -7.91
CA ARG A 123 4.79 5.23 -8.63
C ARG A 123 5.97 5.15 -7.66
N PHE A 124 6.90 4.21 -7.88
CA PHE A 124 8.11 4.05 -7.06
C PHE A 124 7.86 3.87 -5.55
N ASN A 125 6.71 3.37 -5.15
CA ASN A 125 6.41 3.12 -3.75
C ASN A 125 6.93 1.76 -3.30
N SER A 126 7.27 1.62 -2.02
CA SER A 126 7.75 0.37 -1.43
C SER A 126 7.00 0.03 -0.15
N ALA A 127 6.40 -1.16 -0.12
CA ALA A 127 5.80 -1.76 1.07
C ALA A 127 6.63 -2.99 1.47
N LYS A 128 7.29 -2.92 2.62
CA LYS A 128 8.23 -3.92 3.14
C LYS A 128 7.86 -4.47 4.52
N GLY A 129 6.95 -3.81 5.24
CA GLY A 129 6.42 -4.33 6.50
C GLY A 129 5.30 -5.34 6.26
N PHE A 130 5.20 -6.41 7.06
CA PHE A 130 4.07 -7.34 6.99
C PHE A 130 2.76 -6.57 7.20
N HIS A 131 1.77 -6.84 6.34
CA HIS A 131 0.48 -6.18 6.35
C HIS A 131 0.54 -4.64 6.20
N SER A 132 1.65 -4.09 5.71
CA SER A 132 1.77 -2.66 5.44
C SER A 132 1.01 -2.25 4.17
N ALA A 133 0.63 -0.99 4.09
CA ALA A 133 -0.07 -0.45 2.93
C ALA A 133 0.46 0.91 2.50
N VAL A 134 0.67 1.07 1.20
CA VAL A 134 0.90 2.37 0.53
C VAL A 134 -0.16 2.55 -0.54
N TRP A 135 -1.16 3.39 -0.29
CA TRP A 135 -2.35 3.47 -1.16
C TRP A 135 -2.11 4.24 -2.48
N GLY A 136 -1.02 5.00 -2.57
CA GLY A 136 -0.70 5.80 -3.75
C GLY A 136 0.48 6.75 -3.55
N GLY A 137 0.57 7.76 -4.41
CA GLY A 137 1.62 8.77 -4.36
C GLY A 137 2.91 8.32 -5.05
N GLU A 138 4.02 8.98 -4.70
CA GLU A 138 5.33 8.74 -5.30
C GLU A 138 6.45 8.55 -4.27
N SER A 139 7.28 7.52 -4.44
CA SER A 139 8.49 7.32 -3.63
C SER A 139 8.26 7.17 -2.11
N ASN A 140 7.09 6.71 -1.69
CA ASN A 140 6.78 6.41 -0.29
C ASN A 140 7.32 5.03 0.11
N THR A 141 7.81 4.89 1.34
CA THR A 141 8.38 3.63 1.85
C THR A 141 7.79 3.25 3.20
N ALA A 142 6.99 2.18 3.23
CA ALA A 142 6.39 1.62 4.42
C ALA A 142 7.11 0.33 4.89
N GLU A 143 7.92 0.43 5.94
CA GLU A 143 8.75 -0.65 6.47
C GLU A 143 8.24 -1.22 7.81
N GLY A 144 7.56 -0.42 8.63
CA GLY A 144 6.95 -0.88 9.89
C GLY A 144 5.78 -1.86 9.67
N LEU A 145 5.61 -2.84 10.57
CA LEU A 145 4.50 -3.80 10.50
C LEU A 145 3.16 -3.07 10.68
N PHE A 146 2.16 -3.44 9.88
CA PHE A 146 0.84 -2.79 9.86
C PHE A 146 0.89 -1.27 9.66
N SER A 147 1.99 -0.72 9.14
CA SER A 147 2.09 0.71 8.87
C SER A 147 1.32 1.09 7.60
N VAL A 148 0.79 2.31 7.58
CA VAL A 148 -0.04 2.80 6.47
C VAL A 148 0.46 4.15 6.01
N ILE A 149 0.72 4.28 4.71
CA ILE A 149 0.91 5.55 4.03
C ILE A 149 -0.22 5.71 3.00
N LEU A 150 -1.11 6.68 3.18
CA LEU A 150 -2.25 6.83 2.26
C LEU A 150 -1.83 7.48 0.92
N GLY A 151 -0.75 8.25 0.89
CA GLY A 151 -0.23 8.86 -0.32
C GLY A 151 0.85 9.90 -0.06
N GLY A 152 0.98 10.88 -0.97
CA GLY A 152 1.99 11.93 -0.88
C GLY A 152 3.31 11.55 -1.55
N GLN A 153 4.39 12.23 -1.18
CA GLN A 153 5.71 12.05 -1.79
C GLN A 153 6.79 11.83 -0.72
N GLU A 154 7.64 10.83 -0.93
CA GLU A 154 8.83 10.59 -0.09
C GLU A 154 8.51 10.42 1.42
N ASN A 155 7.32 9.92 1.77
CA ASN A 155 6.97 9.62 3.16
C ASN A 155 7.54 8.27 3.60
N HIS A 156 7.88 8.13 4.88
CA HIS A 156 8.59 6.97 5.39
C HIS A 156 8.09 6.50 6.77
N THR A 157 7.80 5.21 6.89
CA THR A 157 7.53 4.53 8.18
C THR A 157 8.58 3.43 8.41
N PRO A 158 9.67 3.68 9.17
CA PRO A 158 10.78 2.73 9.38
C PRO A 158 10.37 1.39 10.02
N ASP A 159 11.23 0.37 9.89
CA ASP A 159 11.05 -1.01 10.42
C ASP A 159 11.17 -1.16 11.94
N LEU A 160 11.38 -0.08 12.68
CA LEU A 160 11.63 -0.12 14.13
C LEU A 160 10.37 -0.47 14.93
N HIS A 161 9.22 0.08 14.53
CA HIS A 161 7.99 0.06 15.32
C HIS A 161 6.73 -0.08 14.45
N ASN A 162 5.64 -0.57 15.05
CA ASN A 162 4.46 -1.01 14.30
C ASN A 162 3.31 0.01 14.37
N PHE A 163 2.37 -0.08 13.44
CA PHE A 163 1.12 0.71 13.40
C PHE A 163 1.32 2.22 13.21
N ALA A 164 2.43 2.66 12.62
CA ALA A 164 2.63 4.05 12.25
C ALA A 164 1.74 4.43 11.06
N VAL A 165 1.22 5.66 11.05
CA VAL A 165 0.31 6.15 9.99
C VAL A 165 0.79 7.49 9.45
N ILE A 166 0.92 7.58 8.13
CA ILE A 166 1.10 8.84 7.42
C ILE A 166 -0.06 9.02 6.43
N ALA A 167 -0.92 10.00 6.64
CA ALA A 167 -2.05 10.21 5.73
C ALA A 167 -1.65 10.93 4.43
N GLY A 168 -0.50 11.61 4.39
CA GLY A 168 0.03 12.20 3.17
C GLY A 168 1.12 13.22 3.40
N GLY A 169 1.21 14.20 2.50
CA GLY A 169 2.24 15.24 2.53
C GLY A 169 3.56 14.81 1.91
N LYS A 170 4.65 15.50 2.26
CA LYS A 170 5.97 15.31 1.67
C LYS A 170 7.05 15.10 2.72
N ARG A 171 7.88 14.06 2.56
CA ARG A 171 9.04 13.81 3.43
C ARG A 171 8.70 13.68 4.92
N ASN A 172 7.51 13.18 5.24
CA ASN A 172 7.13 12.93 6.62
C ASN A 172 7.66 11.58 7.11
N THR A 173 8.00 11.51 8.39
CA THR A 173 8.46 10.29 9.05
C THR A 173 7.64 10.03 10.30
N ALA A 174 7.03 8.84 10.39
CA ALA A 174 6.37 8.34 11.59
C ALA A 174 7.03 7.01 11.98
N SER A 175 7.73 6.97 13.11
CA SER A 175 8.70 5.90 13.38
C SER A 175 8.53 5.17 14.70
N ASN A 176 7.46 5.44 15.46
CA ASN A 176 7.18 4.77 16.74
C ASN A 176 5.77 4.14 16.78
N PHE A 177 5.50 3.31 17.79
CA PHE A 177 4.21 2.65 17.99
C PHE A 177 3.09 3.68 17.96
N PHE A 178 2.13 3.49 17.06
CA PHE A 178 0.95 4.35 16.90
C PHE A 178 1.28 5.84 16.63
N SER A 179 2.51 6.15 16.20
CA SER A 179 2.86 7.51 15.78
C SER A 179 2.13 7.88 14.50
N MET A 180 1.73 9.14 14.38
CA MET A 180 0.90 9.60 13.28
C MET A 180 1.33 10.96 12.73
N VAL A 181 1.38 11.07 11.41
CA VAL A 181 1.49 12.35 10.70
C VAL A 181 0.36 12.46 9.68
N LEU A 182 -0.56 13.42 9.83
CA LEU A 182 -1.68 13.55 8.89
C LEU A 182 -1.27 14.23 7.57
N GLY A 183 -0.22 15.05 7.58
CA GLY A 183 0.24 15.73 6.37
C GLY A 183 1.36 16.73 6.64
N GLY A 184 1.52 17.69 5.73
CA GLY A 184 2.56 18.71 5.81
C GLY A 184 3.88 18.27 5.17
N GLU A 185 4.95 18.99 5.49
CA GLU A 185 6.29 18.76 4.91
C GLU A 185 7.35 18.56 6.00
N GLN A 186 8.14 17.49 5.88
CA GLN A 186 9.29 17.23 6.76
C GLN A 186 8.94 17.14 8.26
N ASN A 187 7.77 16.60 8.60
CA ASN A 187 7.39 16.34 9.98
C ASN A 187 7.92 15.00 10.48
N ILE A 188 8.34 14.92 11.75
CA ILE A 188 8.97 13.74 12.35
C ILE A 188 8.26 13.38 13.66
N ALA A 189 7.47 12.31 13.65
CA ALA A 189 6.80 11.76 14.82
C ALA A 189 7.52 10.50 15.32
N THR A 190 8.31 10.63 16.39
CA THR A 190 9.12 9.55 16.98
C THR A 190 8.72 9.19 18.42
N GLY A 191 7.81 9.94 19.04
CA GLY A 191 7.20 9.57 20.32
C GLY A 191 6.13 8.48 20.14
N GLN A 192 6.04 7.54 21.07
CA GLN A 192 4.95 6.55 21.11
C GLN A 192 3.60 7.28 21.17
N SER A 193 2.64 6.90 20.33
CA SER A 193 1.31 7.53 20.22
C SER A 193 1.37 9.04 19.99
N SER A 194 2.48 9.57 19.46
CA SER A 194 2.60 10.99 19.17
C SER A 194 1.96 11.36 17.83
N VAL A 195 1.45 12.59 17.74
CA VAL A 195 0.63 13.01 16.59
C VAL A 195 1.09 14.37 16.07
N ILE A 196 1.32 14.48 14.77
CA ILE A 196 1.47 15.74 14.06
C ILE A 196 0.35 15.87 13.04
N LEU A 197 -0.54 16.87 13.20
CA LEU A 197 -1.66 17.05 12.27
C LEU A 197 -1.23 17.71 10.93
N GLY A 198 -0.12 18.46 10.92
CA GLY A 198 0.42 19.07 9.71
C GLY A 198 1.53 20.10 9.98
N GLY A 199 1.71 21.02 9.05
CA GLY A 199 2.75 22.06 9.10
C GLY A 199 4.08 21.62 8.51
N THR A 200 5.15 22.34 8.85
CA THR A 200 6.48 22.14 8.25
C THR A 200 7.54 21.98 9.33
N LEU A 201 8.41 20.97 9.21
CA LEU A 201 9.54 20.76 10.11
C LEU A 201 9.17 20.54 11.59
N ASN A 202 7.96 20.07 11.89
CA ASN A 202 7.54 19.80 13.27
C ASN A 202 8.09 18.45 13.75
N SER A 203 8.36 18.33 15.06
CA SER A 203 8.86 17.08 15.65
C SER A 203 8.22 16.76 16.99
N THR A 204 7.70 15.54 17.13
CA THR A 204 7.18 14.99 18.39
C THR A 204 8.06 13.82 18.84
N THR A 205 8.79 13.98 19.94
CA THR A 205 9.63 12.91 20.51
C THR A 205 9.08 12.41 21.86
N GLY A 206 8.22 13.19 22.51
CA GLY A 206 7.60 12.81 23.78
C GLY A 206 6.50 11.75 23.58
N PRO A 207 6.38 10.75 24.46
CA PRO A 207 5.24 9.83 24.44
C PRO A 207 3.91 10.59 24.57
N SER A 208 2.93 10.24 23.75
CA SER A 208 1.61 10.89 23.68
C SER A 208 1.68 12.41 23.48
N SER A 209 2.77 12.92 22.90
CA SER A 209 2.90 14.34 22.57
C SER A 209 2.19 14.69 21.26
N SER A 210 1.81 15.95 21.09
CA SER A 210 1.09 16.39 19.90
C SER A 210 1.52 17.76 19.39
N ILE A 211 1.48 17.91 18.06
CA ILE A 211 1.61 19.19 17.37
C ILE A 211 0.46 19.33 16.37
N THR A 212 -0.37 20.36 16.52
CA THR A 212 -1.47 20.62 15.59
C THR A 212 -0.99 21.19 14.25
N GLY A 213 0.10 21.97 14.25
CA GLY A 213 0.66 22.53 13.03
C GLY A 213 1.73 23.58 13.30
N GLY A 214 1.94 24.46 12.32
CA GLY A 214 2.96 25.51 12.38
C GLY A 214 4.30 25.08 11.80
N VAL A 215 5.36 25.80 12.16
CA VAL A 215 6.70 25.63 11.57
C VAL A 215 7.74 25.36 12.64
N ASN A 216 8.52 24.29 12.50
CA ASN A 216 9.68 24.00 13.35
C ASN A 216 9.36 23.89 14.86
N ASN A 217 8.18 23.39 15.21
CA ASN A 217 7.80 23.16 16.60
C ASN A 217 8.32 21.80 17.11
N LYS A 218 8.66 21.72 18.39
CA LYS A 218 9.19 20.51 19.05
C LYS A 218 8.45 20.18 20.34
N ALA A 219 7.72 19.07 20.36
CA ALA A 219 7.06 18.56 21.55
C ALA A 219 7.84 17.33 22.06
N THR A 220 8.68 17.52 23.07
CA THR A 220 9.61 16.49 23.57
C THR A 220 9.22 15.94 24.93
N GLY A 221 8.39 16.65 25.69
CA GLY A 221 7.84 16.15 26.96
C GLY A 221 6.76 15.10 26.74
N GLU A 222 6.68 14.13 27.63
CA GLU A 222 5.54 13.20 27.67
C GLU A 222 4.23 13.98 27.92
N LEU A 223 3.17 13.64 27.18
CA LEU A 223 1.88 14.33 27.19
C LEU A 223 1.97 15.83 26.87
N SER A 224 3.03 16.28 26.19
CA SER A 224 3.19 17.69 25.81
C SER A 224 2.40 18.04 24.55
N ALA A 225 2.00 19.29 24.41
CA ALA A 225 1.22 19.76 23.27
C ALA A 225 1.68 21.12 22.75
N ILE A 226 1.69 21.28 21.42
CA ILE A 226 1.87 22.57 20.75
C ILE A 226 0.73 22.76 19.74
N LEU A 227 -0.11 23.78 19.95
CA LEU A 227 -1.26 24.02 19.08
C LEU A 227 -0.90 24.74 17.76
N GLY A 228 0.28 25.37 17.68
CA GLY A 228 0.70 26.09 16.48
C GLY A 228 1.90 27.01 16.72
N GLY A 229 2.06 27.99 15.81
CA GLY A 229 3.15 28.95 15.85
C GLY A 229 4.45 28.45 15.21
N GLU A 230 5.56 29.10 15.54
CA GLU A 230 6.87 28.84 14.96
C GLU A 230 7.97 28.68 16.02
N ALA A 231 8.83 27.67 15.84
CA ALA A 231 10.01 27.43 16.67
C ALA A 231 9.72 27.25 18.17
N ASN A 232 8.53 26.74 18.53
CA ASN A 232 8.15 26.50 19.92
C ASN A 232 8.67 25.14 20.44
N GLN A 233 8.96 25.05 21.74
CA GLN A 233 9.53 23.86 22.38
C GLN A 233 8.80 23.50 23.69
N ALA A 234 7.99 22.44 23.68
CA ALA A 234 7.30 21.91 24.86
C ALA A 234 8.05 20.68 25.39
N ASN A 235 8.90 20.88 26.40
CA ASN A 235 9.85 19.89 26.90
C ASN A 235 9.48 19.28 28.26
N GLY A 236 8.58 19.91 29.01
CA GLY A 236 8.12 19.40 30.30
C GLY A 236 7.06 18.30 30.16
N PHE A 237 7.01 17.37 31.13
CA PHE A 237 5.86 16.47 31.31
C PHE A 237 4.58 17.32 31.37
N THR A 238 3.55 16.94 30.60
CA THR A 238 2.24 17.63 30.53
C THR A 238 2.32 19.12 30.18
N SER A 239 3.41 19.57 29.54
CA SER A 239 3.58 20.98 29.16
C SER A 239 2.81 21.34 27.89
N THR A 240 2.28 22.56 27.81
CA THR A 240 1.48 23.01 26.66
C THR A 240 1.93 24.39 26.15
N ILE A 241 2.04 24.53 24.84
CA ILE A 241 2.22 25.83 24.16
C ILE A 241 1.02 26.09 23.25
N GLY A 242 0.26 27.14 23.55
CA GLY A 242 -0.92 27.53 22.77
C GLY A 242 -0.61 28.15 21.40
N GLY A 243 0.61 28.61 21.18
CA GLY A 243 1.06 29.29 19.97
C GLY A 243 2.23 30.26 20.24
N GLY A 244 2.66 30.98 19.21
CA GLY A 244 3.65 32.05 19.27
C GLY A 244 4.94 31.75 18.51
N LEU A 245 5.96 32.58 18.71
CA LEU A 245 7.29 32.44 18.13
C LEU A 245 8.33 32.18 19.22
N LYS A 246 9.15 31.15 19.06
CA LYS A 246 10.31 30.83 19.93
C LYS A 246 9.99 30.72 21.42
N ARG A 247 8.85 30.10 21.77
CA ARG A 247 8.51 29.79 23.17
C ARG A 247 9.16 28.50 23.62
N ALA A 248 9.51 28.41 24.90
CA ALA A 248 10.06 27.19 25.49
C ALA A 248 9.49 26.95 26.89
N VAL A 249 8.94 25.75 27.11
CA VAL A 249 8.40 25.32 28.40
C VAL A 249 9.12 24.06 28.85
N HIS A 250 9.78 24.11 30.01
CA HIS A 250 10.54 22.98 30.57
C HIS A 250 9.91 22.40 31.85
N GLY A 251 9.05 23.18 32.52
CA GLY A 251 8.41 22.77 33.77
C GLY A 251 7.31 21.74 33.54
N ARG A 252 7.11 20.86 34.53
CA ARG A 252 5.96 19.98 34.61
C ARG A 252 4.65 20.79 34.73
N ASP A 253 3.57 20.35 34.08
CA ASP A 253 2.24 20.97 34.17
C ASP A 253 2.22 22.48 33.84
N ASN A 254 3.15 22.93 32.97
CA ASN A 254 3.34 24.35 32.68
C ASN A 254 2.78 24.73 31.29
N TYR A 255 2.33 25.98 31.16
CA TYR A 255 1.67 26.51 29.98
C TYR A 255 2.24 27.86 29.55
N GLN A 256 2.44 28.03 28.23
CA GLN A 256 2.71 29.33 27.61
C GLN A 256 1.85 29.54 26.37
N ALA A 257 1.61 30.79 26.00
CA ALA A 257 0.89 31.13 24.79
C ALA A 257 1.46 32.36 24.09
N GLY A 258 1.09 32.50 22.83
CA GLY A 258 1.34 33.64 21.96
C GLY A 258 0.31 33.65 20.84
N TYR A 259 0.57 34.41 19.78
CA TYR A 259 -0.29 34.38 18.59
C TYR A 259 -0.36 32.98 17.99
N PHE A 260 -1.53 32.58 17.54
CA PHE A 260 -1.75 31.22 17.03
C PHE A 260 -0.94 30.93 15.74
N PHE A 261 -0.61 31.98 14.97
CA PHE A 261 0.25 31.96 13.79
C PHE A 261 1.48 32.85 13.99
N SER A 262 2.53 32.65 13.19
CA SER A 262 3.86 33.29 13.35
C SER A 262 3.92 34.81 13.14
N GLU A 263 2.80 35.51 13.05
CA GLU A 263 2.80 36.96 12.86
C GLU A 263 2.77 37.73 14.18
N LYS A 264 3.97 37.94 14.74
CA LYS A 264 4.57 39.25 15.05
C LYS A 264 6.08 39.12 15.14
#